data_AF-A0A1B6CRJ0-F1
#
_entry.id   AF-A0A1B6CRJ0-F1
#
_cell.length_a   1.000
_cell.length_b   1.000
_cell.length_c   1.000
_cell.angle_alpha   90.00
_cell.angle_beta   90.00
_cell.angle_gamma   90.00
#
_symmetry.space_group_name_H-M   'P 1'
#
loop_
_entity.id
_entity.type
_entity.pdbx_description
1 polymer ?
#
loop_
_entity_poly.entity_id
_entity_poly.type
_entity_poly.pdbx_seq_one_letter_code
_entity_poly.pdbx_strand_id
1 'polypeptide(L)'
;MQAKKRFLLVLLSCAFLAYCYFGGYRLKSEKNIKFEHKQRLPSFIDVLGDQLYTKDLEPSPHVRRTGGSTYNNKKVSNNIVNQKCRMETCFDFTRCHSDFKVFVYPASEELNNGDVPLIPSPAYQKILDVILESRYYTSDPSQACLFILAIDTLDRDNLSGDYVRNVPSRLQRLKLWNGGRNHVIFNLYSGTWPEYSEDDLGFDTGEAILAKASMSVSSFRPGFDISIPLFHKNHPERGGDSGLVTAMTFPVNKKFLLSFKGK
;
A
#
# COMPACT_ATOMS: atom_id res chain seq x y z
N MET A 1 -62.25 30.20 34.76
CA MET A 1 -60.94 30.84 34.46
C MET A 1 -59.89 29.85 33.91
N GLN A 2 -60.23 29.03 32.90
CA GLN A 2 -59.33 27.98 32.38
C GLN A 2 -58.91 28.19 30.92
N ALA A 3 -59.68 28.95 30.13
CA ALA A 3 -59.37 29.20 28.72
C ALA A 3 -58.14 30.11 28.55
N LYS A 4 -58.05 31.21 29.32
CA LYS A 4 -56.96 32.19 29.21
C LYS A 4 -55.56 31.58 29.45
N LYS A 5 -55.46 30.60 30.35
CA LYS A 5 -54.19 29.88 30.63
C LYS A 5 -53.77 28.96 29.49
N ARG A 6 -54.73 28.33 28.79
CA ARG A 6 -54.46 27.44 27.66
C ARG A 6 -53.97 28.20 26.43
N PHE A 7 -54.61 29.34 26.12
CA PHE A 7 -54.17 30.19 25.02
C PHE A 7 -52.80 30.83 25.25
N LEU A 8 -52.47 31.19 26.50
CA LEU A 8 -51.15 31.71 26.85
C LEU A 8 -50.03 30.70 26.58
N LEU A 9 -50.27 29.42 26.91
CA LEU A 9 -49.29 28.35 26.75
C LEU A 9 -49.04 28.05 25.26
N VAL A 10 -50.11 28.06 24.45
CA VAL A 10 -50.01 27.91 22.99
C VAL A 10 -49.27 29.10 22.35
N LEU A 11 -49.52 30.32 22.81
CA LEU A 11 -48.80 31.51 22.33
C LEU A 11 -47.31 31.43 22.66
N LEU A 12 -46.95 30.98 23.86
CA LEU A 12 -45.57 30.78 24.28
C LEU A 12 -44.87 29.67 23.46
N SER A 13 -45.56 28.57 23.16
CA SER A 13 -44.99 27.50 22.33
C SER A 13 -44.78 27.94 20.88
N CYS A 14 -45.73 28.71 20.31
CA CYS A 14 -45.59 29.25 18.96
C CYS A 14 -44.46 30.29 18.88
N ALA A 15 -44.31 31.15 19.89
CA ALA A 15 -43.21 32.10 19.97
C ALA A 15 -41.85 31.40 20.12
N PHE A 16 -41.77 30.32 20.90
CA PHE A 16 -40.55 29.52 21.05
C PHE A 16 -40.16 28.83 19.73
N LEU A 17 -41.13 28.22 19.03
CA LEU A 17 -40.88 27.59 17.73
C LEU A 17 -40.47 28.62 16.67
N ALA A 18 -41.09 29.80 16.65
CA ALA A 18 -40.67 30.90 15.78
C ALA A 18 -39.24 31.36 16.12
N TYR A 19 -38.90 31.49 17.41
CA TYR A 19 -37.54 31.83 17.83
C TYR A 19 -36.52 30.76 17.44
N CYS A 20 -36.84 29.46 17.56
CA CYS A 20 -35.96 28.39 17.10
C CYS A 20 -35.83 28.35 15.57
N TYR A 21 -36.91 28.62 14.83
CA TYR A 21 -36.92 28.63 13.38
C TYR A 21 -36.14 29.81 12.80
N PHE A 22 -36.37 31.02 13.31
CA PHE A 22 -35.68 32.23 12.86
C PHE A 22 -34.28 32.42 13.51
N GLY A 23 -34.08 31.94 14.74
CA GLY A 23 -32.81 32.00 15.48
C GLY A 23 -31.88 30.82 15.24
N GLY A 24 -32.39 29.66 14.81
CA GLY A 24 -31.59 28.47 14.44
C GLY A 24 -30.65 28.72 13.27
N TYR A 25 -31.01 29.63 12.35
CA TYR A 25 -30.13 30.08 11.28
C TYR A 25 -28.94 30.93 11.76
N ARG A 26 -29.00 31.53 12.95
CA ARG A 26 -27.87 32.27 13.54
C ARG A 26 -26.94 31.40 14.39
N LEU A 27 -27.38 30.23 14.83
CA LEU A 27 -26.53 29.24 15.52
C LEU A 27 -25.77 28.33 14.55
N LYS A 28 -26.12 28.34 13.26
CA LYS A 28 -25.27 27.84 12.16
C LYS A 28 -24.45 28.96 11.51
N SER A 29 -24.08 29.98 12.27
CA SER A 29 -22.85 30.71 11.94
C SER A 29 -21.73 29.74 12.27
N GLU A 30 -21.11 29.17 11.24
CA GLU A 30 -19.80 28.58 11.38
C GLU A 30 -18.96 29.58 12.16
N LYS A 31 -18.69 29.26 13.43
CA LYS A 31 -17.50 29.75 14.07
C LYS A 31 -16.37 29.15 13.25
N ASN A 32 -16.00 29.87 12.20
CA ASN A 32 -14.63 29.94 11.74
C ASN A 32 -13.83 30.34 12.97
N ILE A 33 -13.50 29.35 13.80
CA ILE A 33 -12.38 29.42 14.70
C ILE A 33 -11.24 29.63 13.73
N LYS A 34 -10.90 30.90 13.51
CA LYS A 34 -9.61 31.29 12.95
C LYS A 34 -8.62 30.71 13.94
N PHE A 35 -8.16 29.50 13.64
CA PHE A 35 -6.99 28.91 14.25
C PHE A 35 -5.82 29.73 13.73
N GLU A 36 -5.66 30.93 14.29
CA GLU A 36 -4.54 31.84 14.07
C GLU A 36 -3.28 31.35 14.82
N HIS A 37 -3.19 30.04 14.98
CA HIS A 37 -1.99 29.32 15.39
C HIS A 37 -1.64 28.31 14.29
N LYS A 38 -1.40 28.83 13.09
CA LYS A 38 -0.48 28.21 12.13
C LYS A 38 0.94 28.38 12.65
N GLN A 39 1.18 28.04 13.92
CA GLN A 39 2.51 27.67 14.35
C GLN A 39 2.86 26.44 13.54
N ARG A 40 3.92 26.57 12.75
CA ARG A 40 4.63 25.48 12.10
C ARG A 40 4.75 24.32 13.09
N LEU A 41 3.80 23.38 13.05
CA LEU A 41 4.10 22.05 13.49
C LEU A 41 5.25 21.61 12.58
N PRO A 42 6.39 21.18 13.15
CA PRO A 42 7.45 20.63 12.32
C PRO A 42 6.80 19.53 11.46
N SER A 43 7.00 19.64 10.15
CA SER A 43 6.68 18.54 9.25
C SER A 43 7.52 17.37 9.72
N PHE A 44 6.88 16.32 10.24
CA PHE A 44 7.54 15.02 10.47
C PHE A 44 7.66 14.22 9.17
N ILE A 45 7.15 14.77 8.06
CA ILE A 45 7.45 14.31 6.72
C ILE A 45 8.78 14.95 6.35
N ASP A 46 9.84 14.15 6.36
CA ASP A 46 11.12 14.53 5.79
C ASP A 46 10.89 14.83 4.30
N VAL A 47 11.29 16.01 3.86
CA VAL A 47 11.31 16.35 2.44
C VAL A 47 12.33 15.42 1.79
N LEU A 48 11.97 14.76 0.69
CA LEU A 48 12.80 13.77 -0.01
C LEU A 48 14.25 14.24 -0.28
N GLY A 49 14.49 15.55 -0.33
CA GLY A 49 15.84 16.14 -0.43
C GLY A 49 16.76 15.88 0.77
N ASP A 50 16.21 15.62 1.96
CA ASP A 50 16.96 15.34 3.20
C ASP A 50 17.27 13.85 3.39
N GLN A 51 16.77 12.95 2.53
CA GLN A 51 16.97 11.49 2.63
C GLN A 51 18.25 10.97 1.98
N LEU A 52 19.06 11.83 1.36
CA LEU A 52 20.36 11.44 0.80
C LEU A 52 21.49 11.64 1.81
N TYR A 53 21.39 11.02 2.99
CA TYR A 53 22.58 10.86 3.83
C TYR A 53 23.45 9.77 3.22
N THR A 54 24.63 10.16 2.74
CA THR A 54 25.69 9.24 2.24
C THR A 54 26.05 8.12 3.22
N LYS A 55 25.67 8.27 4.50
CA LYS A 55 25.88 7.30 5.57
C LYS A 55 24.96 6.07 5.48
N ASP A 56 23.79 6.20 4.86
CA ASP A 56 22.82 5.10 4.70
C ASP A 56 23.13 4.22 3.48
N LEU A 57 24.07 4.67 2.63
CA LEU A 57 24.63 3.87 1.53
C LEU A 57 25.73 2.90 2.00
N GLU A 58 26.14 2.96 3.26
CA GLU A 58 27.25 2.13 3.70
C GLU A 58 26.81 0.69 4.02
N PRO A 59 27.49 -0.33 3.45
CA PRO A 59 27.14 -1.73 3.68
C PRO A 59 27.32 -2.14 5.14
N SER A 60 26.53 -3.13 5.56
CA SER A 60 26.46 -3.66 6.93
C SER A 60 27.86 -4.00 7.49
N PRO A 61 28.11 -3.82 8.81
CA PRO A 61 29.43 -4.05 9.43
C PRO A 61 30.01 -5.45 9.20
N HIS A 62 29.15 -6.45 8.98
CA HIS A 62 29.57 -7.82 8.62
C HIS A 62 30.27 -7.87 7.25
N VAL A 63 29.71 -7.18 6.24
CA VAL A 63 30.28 -7.12 4.87
C VAL A 63 31.65 -6.44 4.87
N ARG A 64 31.84 -5.46 5.77
CA ARG A 64 33.15 -4.80 5.97
C ARG A 64 34.18 -5.72 6.62
N ARG A 65 33.76 -6.59 7.55
CA ARG A 65 34.65 -7.53 8.26
C ARG A 65 35.10 -8.71 7.41
N THR A 66 34.26 -9.20 6.50
CA THR A 66 34.57 -10.37 5.67
C THR A 66 35.42 -10.06 4.43
N GLY A 67 35.98 -8.85 4.31
CA GLY A 67 36.91 -8.51 3.23
C GLY A 67 36.28 -8.59 1.84
N GLY A 68 35.29 -7.73 1.57
CA GLY A 68 34.57 -7.62 0.29
C GLY A 68 35.41 -7.12 -0.90
N SER A 69 36.61 -7.65 -1.12
CA SER A 69 37.46 -7.35 -2.28
C SER A 69 36.92 -7.96 -3.58
N THR A 70 35.89 -8.82 -3.53
CA THR A 70 35.20 -9.39 -4.69
C THR A 70 33.84 -8.73 -4.98
N TYR A 71 33.45 -7.68 -4.25
CA TYR A 71 32.21 -6.96 -4.56
C TYR A 71 32.36 -5.95 -5.72
N ASN A 72 33.58 -5.50 -6.03
CA ASN A 72 33.84 -4.64 -7.19
C ASN A 72 33.76 -5.38 -8.53
N ASN A 73 33.62 -6.71 -8.53
CA ASN A 73 33.50 -7.55 -9.74
C ASN A 73 32.34 -8.55 -9.69
N LYS A 74 31.42 -8.44 -8.71
CA LYS A 74 30.06 -8.87 -9.01
C LYS A 74 29.63 -7.91 -10.10
N LYS A 75 29.55 -8.41 -11.34
CA LYS A 75 28.76 -7.81 -12.41
C LYS A 75 27.61 -7.11 -11.70
N VAL A 76 27.65 -5.78 -11.72
CA VAL A 76 26.50 -4.97 -11.41
C VAL A 76 25.43 -5.60 -12.26
N SER A 77 24.61 -6.46 -11.64
CA SER A 77 23.48 -7.03 -12.34
C SER A 77 22.76 -5.79 -12.85
N ASN A 78 22.43 -5.74 -14.13
CA ASN A 78 21.69 -4.62 -14.69
C ASN A 78 20.35 -4.37 -13.95
N ASN A 79 20.02 -5.21 -12.96
CA ASN A 79 19.10 -5.00 -11.86
C ASN A 79 19.58 -3.96 -10.81
N ILE A 80 20.44 -2.97 -11.15
CA ILE A 80 20.34 -1.69 -10.44
C ILE A 80 18.92 -1.24 -10.75
N VAL A 81 18.07 -1.43 -9.75
CA VAL A 81 16.66 -1.11 -9.72
C VAL A 81 16.41 0.09 -10.60
N ASN A 82 15.52 -0.12 -11.55
CA ASN A 82 15.24 0.70 -12.71
C ASN A 82 14.90 2.15 -12.29
N GLN A 83 15.90 2.94 -11.87
CA GLN A 83 15.83 4.37 -11.53
C GLN A 83 15.36 5.19 -12.75
N LYS A 84 15.26 4.55 -13.91
CA LYS A 84 14.72 5.06 -15.17
C LYS A 84 13.20 4.92 -15.28
N CYS A 85 12.57 4.06 -14.48
CA CYS A 85 11.13 3.89 -14.48
C CYS A 85 10.45 4.90 -13.57
N ARG A 86 9.61 5.72 -14.19
CA ARG A 86 8.71 6.67 -13.57
C ARG A 86 7.31 6.43 -14.13
N MET A 87 6.31 7.06 -13.54
CA MET A 87 4.94 6.93 -14.04
C MET A 87 4.86 7.36 -15.51
N GLU A 88 5.51 8.45 -15.89
CA GLU A 88 5.52 8.94 -17.26
C GLU A 88 6.25 8.04 -18.27
N THR A 89 7.20 7.20 -17.85
CA THR A 89 8.01 6.38 -18.77
C THR A 89 7.57 4.92 -18.84
N CYS A 90 7.25 4.32 -17.69
CA CYS A 90 7.01 2.88 -17.56
C CYS A 90 5.53 2.54 -17.30
N PHE A 91 4.65 3.53 -17.20
CA PHE A 91 3.21 3.33 -17.10
C PHE A 91 2.50 3.81 -18.37
N ASP A 92 1.58 3.00 -18.88
CA ASP A 92 0.71 3.37 -19.99
C ASP A 92 -0.62 3.94 -19.46
N PHE A 93 -0.71 5.27 -19.48
CA PHE A 93 -1.91 6.01 -19.08
C PHE A 93 -3.08 5.87 -20.06
N THR A 94 -2.82 5.49 -21.32
CA THR A 94 -3.89 5.41 -22.34
C THR A 94 -4.94 4.37 -21.97
N ARG A 95 -4.54 3.34 -21.22
CA ARG A 95 -5.40 2.28 -20.69
C ARG A 95 -6.28 2.70 -19.52
N CYS A 96 -6.00 3.87 -18.92
CA CYS A 96 -6.59 4.29 -17.66
C CYS A 96 -7.43 5.58 -17.81
N HIS A 97 -7.81 5.94 -19.04
CA HIS A 97 -8.36 7.25 -19.37
C HIS A 97 -9.87 7.40 -19.07
N SER A 98 -10.62 6.29 -19.06
CA SER A 98 -12.07 6.28 -18.83
C SER A 98 -12.42 5.78 -17.43
N ASP A 99 -12.23 4.48 -17.18
CA ASP A 99 -12.50 3.80 -15.93
C ASP A 99 -11.24 3.11 -15.42
N PHE A 100 -11.07 3.11 -14.09
CA PHE A 100 -9.99 2.38 -13.45
C PHE A 100 -10.43 0.94 -13.20
N LYS A 101 -9.97 0.01 -14.06
CA LYS A 101 -10.25 -1.42 -13.94
C LYS A 101 -8.98 -2.24 -13.75
N VAL A 102 -9.11 -3.34 -13.02
CA VAL A 102 -8.02 -4.24 -12.66
C VAL A 102 -8.36 -5.64 -13.15
N PHE A 103 -7.48 -6.21 -13.96
CA PHE A 103 -7.57 -7.58 -14.41
C PHE A 103 -6.65 -8.46 -13.56
N VAL A 104 -7.18 -9.60 -13.13
CA VAL A 104 -6.42 -10.63 -12.41
C VAL A 104 -6.24 -11.82 -13.35
N TYR A 105 -5.00 -12.27 -13.54
CA TYR A 105 -4.74 -13.45 -14.36
C TYR A 105 -5.46 -14.67 -13.78
N PRO A 106 -6.09 -15.51 -14.61
CA PRO A 106 -6.72 -16.72 -14.11
C PRO A 106 -5.66 -17.75 -13.71
N ALA A 107 -5.81 -18.37 -12.53
CA ALA A 107 -4.90 -19.41 -12.06
C ALA A 107 -4.82 -20.62 -13.02
N SER A 108 -5.86 -20.85 -13.82
CA SER A 108 -5.93 -21.93 -14.81
C SER A 108 -5.06 -21.72 -16.04
N GLU A 109 -4.62 -20.50 -16.37
CA GLU A 109 -3.71 -20.27 -17.50
C GLU A 109 -2.34 -20.95 -17.29
N GLU A 110 -1.97 -21.23 -16.05
CA GLU A 110 -0.79 -22.06 -15.73
C GLU A 110 -1.03 -23.56 -15.98
N LEU A 111 -2.27 -24.02 -15.85
CA LEU A 111 -2.65 -25.44 -15.89
C LEU A 111 -2.48 -26.05 -17.30
N ASN A 112 -2.59 -25.22 -18.33
CA ASN A 112 -2.60 -25.67 -19.73
C ASN A 112 -1.22 -26.11 -20.26
N ASN A 113 -0.14 -25.93 -19.47
CA ASN A 113 1.24 -26.08 -19.96
C ASN A 113 2.06 -27.17 -19.24
N GLY A 114 1.43 -28.08 -18.49
CA GLY A 114 2.08 -29.28 -17.93
C GLY A 114 2.91 -29.07 -16.65
N ASP A 115 2.98 -27.85 -16.13
CA ASP A 115 3.55 -27.57 -14.83
C ASP A 115 2.54 -27.86 -13.70
N VAL A 116 3.04 -28.19 -12.51
CA VAL A 116 2.19 -28.35 -11.32
C VAL A 116 1.46 -27.01 -11.07
N PRO A 117 0.12 -26.99 -10.98
CA PRO A 117 -0.62 -25.77 -10.67
C PRO A 117 -0.10 -25.14 -9.37
N LEU A 118 0.20 -23.84 -9.41
CA LEU A 118 0.44 -23.11 -8.18
C LEU A 118 -0.88 -22.85 -7.50
N ILE A 119 -0.96 -23.28 -6.25
CA ILE A 119 -1.98 -22.83 -5.33
C ILE A 119 -1.38 -21.63 -4.60
N PRO A 120 -1.98 -20.42 -4.73
CA PRO A 120 -1.57 -19.26 -3.96
C PRO A 120 -1.50 -19.56 -2.46
N SER A 121 -0.55 -18.95 -1.74
CA SER A 121 -0.58 -19.02 -0.28
C SER A 121 -1.88 -18.39 0.26
N PRO A 122 -2.35 -18.77 1.46
CA PRO A 122 -3.53 -18.15 2.06
C PRO A 122 -3.43 -16.63 2.19
N ALA A 123 -2.21 -16.08 2.30
CA ALA A 123 -2.00 -14.64 2.36
C ALA A 123 -2.18 -13.97 0.98
N TYR A 124 -1.65 -14.57 -0.09
CA TYR A 124 -1.83 -14.04 -1.44
C TYR A 124 -3.26 -14.22 -1.94
N GLN A 125 -3.90 -15.34 -1.61
CA GLN A 125 -5.30 -15.58 -1.94
C GLN A 125 -6.22 -14.46 -1.42
N LYS A 126 -6.02 -14.01 -0.16
CA LYS A 126 -6.75 -12.86 0.39
C LYS A 126 -6.58 -11.58 -0.43
N ILE A 127 -5.38 -11.32 -0.94
CA ILE A 127 -5.13 -10.15 -1.80
C ILE A 127 -5.92 -10.29 -3.11
N LEU A 128 -5.89 -11.47 -3.72
CA LEU A 128 -6.66 -11.73 -4.95
C LEU A 128 -8.15 -11.60 -4.69
N ASP A 129 -8.68 -12.18 -3.62
CA ASP A 129 -10.11 -12.16 -3.26
C ASP A 129 -10.63 -10.74 -3.08
N VAL A 130 -9.93 -9.92 -2.30
CA VAL A 130 -10.29 -8.50 -2.10
C VAL A 130 -10.35 -7.73 -3.42
N ILE A 131 -9.46 -8.04 -4.36
CA ILE A 131 -9.42 -7.38 -5.66
C ILE A 131 -10.55 -7.87 -6.55
N LEU A 132 -10.77 -9.19 -6.62
CA LEU A 132 -11.83 -9.83 -7.41
C LEU A 132 -13.23 -9.38 -6.96
N GLU A 133 -13.44 -9.19 -5.67
CA GLU A 133 -14.71 -8.70 -5.10
C GLU A 133 -14.90 -7.19 -5.24
N SER A 134 -13.83 -6.46 -5.58
CA SER A 134 -13.89 -5.01 -5.69
C SER A 134 -14.64 -4.54 -6.95
N ARG A 135 -15.22 -3.33 -6.88
CA ARG A 135 -15.80 -2.64 -8.05
C ARG A 135 -14.82 -2.39 -9.21
N TYR A 136 -13.53 -2.50 -8.93
CA TYR A 136 -12.47 -2.26 -9.89
C TYR A 136 -12.15 -3.50 -10.72
N TYR A 137 -12.54 -4.69 -10.28
CA TYR A 137 -12.30 -5.91 -11.04
C TYR A 137 -12.97 -5.88 -12.43
N THR A 138 -12.28 -6.47 -13.40
CA THR A 138 -12.82 -6.83 -14.71
C THR A 138 -12.29 -8.19 -15.16
N SER A 139 -13.15 -8.98 -15.80
CA SER A 139 -12.76 -10.23 -16.47
C SER A 139 -12.21 -9.99 -17.88
N ASP A 140 -12.40 -8.80 -18.45
CA ASP A 140 -11.94 -8.44 -19.79
C ASP A 140 -10.59 -7.69 -19.69
N PRO A 141 -9.47 -8.28 -20.14
CA PRO A 141 -8.16 -7.65 -20.10
C PRO A 141 -8.06 -6.43 -21.03
N SER A 142 -8.95 -6.25 -22.01
CA SER A 142 -8.92 -5.09 -22.91
C SER A 142 -9.38 -3.80 -22.21
N GLN A 143 -10.24 -3.93 -21.20
CA GLN A 143 -10.76 -2.82 -20.40
C GLN A 143 -9.89 -2.49 -19.19
N ALA A 144 -8.89 -3.33 -18.89
CA ALA A 144 -8.07 -3.20 -17.71
C ALA A 144 -7.01 -2.09 -17.84
N CYS A 145 -6.93 -1.28 -16.79
CA CYS A 145 -5.86 -0.31 -16.57
C CYS A 145 -4.65 -0.98 -15.89
N LEU A 146 -4.89 -1.84 -14.89
CA LEU A 146 -3.85 -2.58 -14.17
C LEU A 146 -4.01 -4.09 -14.31
N PHE A 147 -2.87 -4.79 -14.18
CA PHE A 147 -2.77 -6.23 -14.25
C PHE A 147 -2.14 -6.80 -12.98
N ILE A 148 -2.74 -7.87 -12.46
CA ILE A 148 -2.27 -8.55 -11.25
C ILE A 148 -2.11 -10.03 -11.53
N LEU A 149 -0.91 -10.53 -11.24
CA LEU A 149 -0.54 -11.92 -11.48
C LEU A 149 -1.25 -12.85 -10.50
N ALA A 150 -1.63 -14.05 -10.94
CA ALA A 150 -1.98 -15.15 -10.04
C ALA A 150 -0.75 -15.93 -9.54
N ILE A 151 0.45 -15.35 -9.66
CA ILE A 151 1.71 -15.93 -9.20
C ILE A 151 2.04 -15.32 -7.84
N ASP A 152 2.10 -16.15 -6.80
CA ASP A 152 2.46 -15.71 -5.46
C ASP A 152 3.93 -15.25 -5.40
N THR A 153 4.12 -13.97 -5.10
CA THR A 153 5.44 -13.32 -5.02
C THR A 153 5.67 -12.67 -3.65
N LEU A 154 4.78 -12.93 -2.69
CA LEU A 154 4.83 -12.32 -1.35
C LEU A 154 6.09 -12.71 -0.60
N ASP A 155 6.50 -13.98 -0.72
CA ASP A 155 7.61 -14.55 0.03
C ASP A 155 8.75 -14.96 -0.91
N ARG A 156 9.91 -14.31 -0.74
CA ARG A 156 11.12 -14.57 -1.54
C ARG A 156 12.22 -15.26 -0.73
N ASP A 157 11.89 -15.78 0.45
CA ASP A 157 12.75 -16.70 1.17
C ASP A 157 12.71 -18.09 0.52
N ASN A 158 13.85 -18.57 0.02
CA ASN A 158 13.94 -19.87 -0.68
C ASN A 158 13.61 -21.09 0.22
N LEU A 159 13.63 -20.91 1.54
CA LEU A 159 13.30 -21.92 2.55
C LEU A 159 11.81 -21.92 2.91
N SER A 160 11.07 -20.89 2.51
CA SER A 160 9.64 -20.78 2.80
C SER A 160 8.84 -21.80 1.98
N GLY A 161 7.82 -22.40 2.60
CA GLY A 161 6.86 -23.24 1.89
C GLY A 161 6.02 -22.46 0.87
N ASP A 162 5.92 -21.14 1.04
CA ASP A 162 5.19 -20.25 0.13
C ASP A 162 6.08 -19.75 -1.03
N TYR A 163 7.35 -20.17 -1.09
CA TYR A 163 8.29 -19.71 -2.11
C TYR A 163 7.99 -20.29 -3.49
N VAL A 164 7.59 -19.43 -4.41
CA VAL A 164 7.38 -19.81 -5.81
C VAL A 164 8.69 -19.82 -6.59
N ARG A 165 9.01 -20.99 -7.16
CA ARG A 165 10.17 -21.22 -8.04
C ARG A 165 9.83 -20.95 -9.50
N ASN A 166 10.86 -20.65 -10.30
CA ASN A 166 10.78 -20.49 -11.75
C ASN A 166 9.79 -19.39 -12.21
N VAL A 167 9.64 -18.32 -11.42
CA VAL A 167 8.85 -17.14 -11.79
C VAL A 167 9.23 -16.58 -13.18
N PRO A 168 10.52 -16.44 -13.57
CA PRO A 168 10.88 -15.93 -14.90
C PRO A 168 10.26 -16.74 -16.05
N SER A 169 10.34 -18.06 -15.98
CA SER A 169 9.76 -18.95 -17.01
C SER A 169 8.24 -18.86 -17.07
N ARG A 170 7.59 -18.61 -15.93
CA ARG A 170 6.13 -18.41 -15.85
C ARG A 170 5.73 -17.09 -16.50
N LEU A 171 6.41 -15.99 -16.16
CA LEU A 171 6.15 -14.66 -16.73
C LEU A 171 6.29 -14.64 -18.25
N GLN A 172 7.31 -15.32 -18.80
CA GLN A 172 7.53 -15.40 -20.25
C GLN A 172 6.37 -16.06 -21.01
N ARG A 173 5.55 -16.89 -20.35
CA ARG A 173 4.39 -17.53 -20.96
C ARG A 173 3.13 -16.67 -20.92
N LEU A 174 3.11 -15.63 -20.08
CA LEU A 174 1.98 -14.73 -19.96
C LEU A 174 1.98 -13.77 -21.15
N LYS A 175 1.05 -13.98 -22.08
CA LYS A 175 0.93 -13.16 -23.31
C LYS A 175 0.75 -11.67 -23.02
N LEU A 176 0.09 -11.34 -21.91
CA LEU A 176 -0.23 -9.97 -21.52
C LEU A 176 0.89 -9.30 -20.70
N TRP A 177 1.97 -10.00 -20.31
CA TRP A 177 3.00 -9.50 -19.37
C TRP A 177 3.64 -8.19 -19.84
N ASN A 178 3.86 -8.01 -21.14
CA ASN A 178 4.35 -6.76 -21.75
C ASN A 178 5.54 -6.12 -21.00
N GLY A 179 6.51 -6.94 -20.58
CA GLY A 179 7.68 -6.45 -19.84
C GLY A 179 7.36 -5.82 -18.48
N GLY A 180 6.19 -6.09 -17.90
CA GLY A 180 5.75 -5.57 -16.61
C GLY A 180 4.97 -4.25 -16.69
N ARG A 181 4.81 -3.64 -17.86
CA ARG A 181 4.08 -2.38 -18.00
C ARG A 181 2.63 -2.52 -17.50
N ASN A 182 2.19 -1.61 -16.62
CA ASN A 182 0.89 -1.62 -15.94
C ASN A 182 0.63 -2.85 -15.03
N HIS A 183 1.65 -3.64 -14.71
CA HIS A 183 1.53 -4.75 -13.76
C HIS A 183 1.87 -4.31 -12.35
N VAL A 184 1.23 -4.92 -11.36
CA VAL A 184 1.55 -4.74 -9.94
C VAL A 184 2.05 -6.08 -9.38
N ILE A 185 3.21 -6.05 -8.73
CA ILE A 185 3.80 -7.19 -8.03
C ILE A 185 3.79 -6.89 -6.53
N PHE A 186 3.34 -7.87 -5.74
CA PHE A 186 3.29 -7.74 -4.29
C PHE A 186 4.46 -8.48 -3.64
N ASN A 187 5.12 -7.84 -2.69
CA ASN A 187 6.14 -8.48 -1.87
C ASN A 187 6.01 -8.06 -0.41
N LEU A 188 5.94 -9.03 0.51
CA LEU A 188 5.91 -8.74 1.95
C LEU A 188 7.18 -9.22 2.66
N TYR A 189 7.72 -10.36 2.23
CA TYR A 189 8.87 -11.00 2.87
C TYR A 189 10.03 -11.07 1.89
N SER A 190 11.08 -10.31 2.17
CA SER A 190 12.31 -10.19 1.37
C SER A 190 13.41 -11.16 1.79
N GLY A 191 13.06 -12.31 2.37
CA GLY A 191 14.01 -13.30 2.88
C GLY A 191 14.08 -13.35 4.41
N THR A 192 14.96 -14.22 4.91
CA THR A 192 15.25 -14.41 6.33
C THR A 192 16.76 -14.30 6.56
N TRP A 193 17.18 -13.86 7.74
CA TRP A 193 18.60 -13.78 8.11
C TRP A 193 19.30 -15.14 7.90
N PRO A 194 20.53 -15.18 7.34
CA PRO A 194 21.35 -14.05 6.89
C PRO A 194 21.09 -13.60 5.45
N GLU A 195 20.19 -14.27 4.73
CA GLU A 195 19.91 -14.10 3.30
C GLU A 195 18.79 -13.09 3.01
N TYR A 196 18.80 -11.95 3.70
CA TYR A 196 17.88 -10.85 3.37
C TYR A 196 18.25 -10.22 2.01
N SER A 197 17.28 -10.18 1.09
CA SER A 197 17.42 -9.60 -0.24
C SER A 197 16.49 -8.39 -0.39
N GLU A 198 16.98 -7.22 0.01
CA GLU A 198 16.21 -5.97 -0.06
C GLU A 198 16.00 -5.46 -1.48
N ASP A 199 16.96 -5.69 -2.37
CA ASP A 199 16.95 -5.11 -3.72
C ASP A 199 16.55 -6.10 -4.83
N ASP A 200 16.57 -7.40 -4.55
CA ASP A 200 16.32 -8.44 -5.56
C ASP A 200 15.14 -9.34 -5.15
N LEU A 201 14.12 -9.40 -5.99
CA LEU A 201 13.02 -10.38 -5.86
C LEU A 201 13.41 -11.75 -6.43
N GLY A 202 14.62 -11.92 -6.97
CA GLY A 202 15.09 -13.16 -7.59
C GLY A 202 14.51 -13.40 -8.98
N PHE A 203 13.96 -12.36 -9.61
CA PHE A 203 13.55 -12.32 -11.02
C PHE A 203 13.47 -10.87 -11.52
N ASP A 204 13.52 -10.68 -12.83
CA ASP A 204 13.36 -9.36 -13.45
C ASP A 204 11.88 -8.95 -13.49
N THR A 205 11.55 -7.86 -12.81
CA THR A 205 10.20 -7.28 -12.73
C THR A 205 9.90 -6.35 -13.91
N GLY A 206 10.91 -5.99 -14.71
CA GLY A 206 10.81 -5.05 -15.81
C GLY A 206 10.25 -3.70 -15.39
N GLU A 207 9.13 -3.33 -15.98
CA GLU A 207 8.42 -2.07 -15.78
C GLU A 207 7.26 -2.17 -14.76
N ALA A 208 7.15 -3.28 -14.03
CA ALA A 208 6.07 -3.46 -13.05
C ALA A 208 6.20 -2.54 -11.85
N ILE A 209 5.06 -2.10 -11.32
CA ILE A 209 4.92 -1.40 -10.04
C ILE A 209 5.15 -2.41 -8.91
N LEU A 210 6.01 -2.06 -7.96
CA LEU A 210 6.27 -2.88 -6.78
C LEU A 210 5.47 -2.37 -5.59
N ALA A 211 4.50 -3.18 -5.15
CA ALA A 211 3.82 -3.01 -3.88
C ALA A 211 4.56 -3.83 -2.82
N LYS A 212 5.53 -3.21 -2.15
CA LYS A 212 6.50 -3.92 -1.31
C LYS A 212 6.56 -3.40 0.13
N ALA A 213 6.63 -4.33 1.08
CA ALA A 213 6.99 -4.05 2.46
C ALA A 213 8.51 -4.01 2.63
N SER A 214 8.99 -3.20 3.58
CA SER A 214 10.43 -3.02 3.83
C SER A 214 11.21 -2.63 2.58
N MET A 215 10.65 -1.71 1.79
CA MET A 215 11.33 -1.17 0.61
C MET A 215 12.55 -0.34 1.06
N SER A 216 13.71 -0.58 0.46
CA SER A 216 14.87 0.26 0.68
C SER A 216 14.69 1.62 0.00
N VAL A 217 15.17 2.69 0.65
CA VAL A 217 15.14 4.06 0.11
C VAL A 217 15.99 4.15 -1.18
N SER A 218 17.02 3.31 -1.33
CA SER A 218 17.86 3.28 -2.53
C SER A 218 17.15 2.69 -3.77
N SER A 219 16.16 1.81 -3.55
CA SER A 219 15.44 1.09 -4.61
C SER A 219 14.01 1.57 -4.83
N PHE A 220 13.39 2.22 -3.84
CA PHE A 220 12.04 2.78 -3.99
C PHE A 220 11.99 3.82 -5.11
N ARG A 221 11.06 3.66 -6.08
CA ARG A 221 10.79 4.65 -7.13
C ARG A 221 9.64 5.58 -6.71
N PRO A 222 9.91 6.83 -6.30
CA PRO A 222 8.88 7.72 -5.76
C PRO A 222 7.79 8.03 -6.79
N GLY A 223 6.54 7.91 -6.38
CA GLY A 223 5.38 8.14 -7.24
C GLY A 223 5.07 7.00 -8.21
N PHE A 224 5.89 5.95 -8.25
CA PHE A 224 5.68 4.76 -9.09
C PHE A 224 5.43 3.51 -8.24
N ASP A 225 6.33 3.22 -7.31
CA ASP A 225 6.19 2.10 -6.37
C ASP A 225 5.30 2.44 -5.18
N ILE A 226 4.79 1.39 -4.52
CA ILE A 226 3.89 1.50 -3.38
C ILE A 226 4.54 0.85 -2.17
N SER A 227 4.85 1.66 -1.16
CA SER A 227 5.27 1.12 0.14
C SER A 227 4.03 0.66 0.91
N ILE A 228 3.98 -0.62 1.24
CA ILE A 228 2.89 -1.22 2.01
C ILE A 228 3.40 -1.70 3.38
N PRO A 229 2.57 -1.68 4.43
CA PRO A 229 2.97 -2.21 5.72
C PRO A 229 3.18 -3.73 5.65
N LEU A 230 4.09 -4.24 6.48
CA LEU A 230 4.30 -5.67 6.63
C LEU A 230 3.13 -6.31 7.37
N PHE A 231 2.35 -7.13 6.68
CA PHE A 231 1.27 -7.91 7.27
C PHE A 231 1.74 -9.31 7.64
N HIS A 232 1.41 -9.74 8.85
CA HIS A 232 1.66 -11.13 9.27
C HIS A 232 0.79 -12.11 8.46
N LYS A 233 1.25 -13.36 8.24
CA LYS A 233 0.51 -14.38 7.47
C LYS A 233 -0.92 -14.62 7.99
N ASN A 234 -1.11 -14.49 9.30
CA ASN A 234 -2.40 -14.65 9.97
C ASN A 234 -3.25 -13.36 10.03
N HIS A 235 -2.87 -12.30 9.33
CA HIS A 235 -3.65 -11.07 9.32
C HIS A 235 -5.06 -11.34 8.73
N PRO A 236 -6.15 -10.96 9.41
CA PRO A 236 -7.49 -11.12 8.84
C PRO A 236 -7.65 -10.29 7.56
N GLU A 237 -8.38 -10.84 6.61
CA GLU A 237 -8.64 -10.22 5.30
C GLU A 237 -9.50 -8.96 5.41
N ARG A 238 -10.49 -9.00 6.31
CA ARG A 238 -11.38 -7.88 6.62
C ARG A 238 -11.21 -7.50 8.08
N GLY A 239 -11.54 -6.24 8.40
CA GLY A 239 -11.52 -5.76 9.78
C GLY A 239 -12.27 -6.71 10.72
N GLY A 240 -11.64 -7.05 11.83
CA GLY A 240 -12.25 -7.86 12.88
C GLY A 240 -13.14 -7.01 13.79
N ASP A 241 -13.39 -7.52 14.99
CA ASP A 241 -14.12 -6.79 16.02
C ASP A 241 -13.53 -5.39 16.25
N SER A 242 -14.40 -4.43 16.56
CA SER A 242 -13.96 -3.09 16.92
C SER A 242 -12.87 -3.18 17.97
N GLY A 243 -11.72 -2.55 17.71
CA GLY A 243 -10.61 -2.55 18.65
C GLY A 243 -11.08 -2.05 20.03
N LEU A 244 -10.41 -2.48 21.10
CA LEU A 244 -10.75 -2.14 22.50
C LEU A 244 -10.64 -0.64 22.84
N VAL A 245 -10.38 0.22 21.86
CA VAL A 245 -10.30 1.67 22.04
C VAL A 245 -11.71 2.22 22.22
N THR A 246 -12.15 2.28 23.47
CA THR A 246 -13.45 2.81 23.88
C THR A 246 -13.52 4.35 23.82
N ALA A 247 -12.38 5.04 23.85
CA ALA A 247 -12.31 6.49 23.67
C ALA A 247 -10.96 6.89 23.06
N MET A 248 -10.97 7.94 22.23
CA MET A 248 -9.74 8.60 21.80
C MET A 248 -9.22 9.44 22.95
N THR A 249 -8.32 8.89 23.78
CA THR A 249 -7.63 9.61 24.85
C THR A 249 -6.54 10.51 24.26
N PHE A 250 -6.88 11.41 23.33
CA PHE A 250 -5.90 12.34 22.75
C PHE A 250 -5.98 13.69 23.46
N PRO A 251 -4.84 14.28 23.88
CA PRO A 251 -3.47 13.74 23.80
C PRO A 251 -3.14 12.83 25.00
N VAL A 252 -2.59 11.64 24.74
CA VAL A 252 -2.00 10.81 25.80
C VAL A 252 -0.66 11.44 26.16
N ASN A 253 -0.45 11.81 27.42
CA ASN A 253 0.84 12.34 27.89
C ASN A 253 1.87 11.20 27.99
N LYS A 254 2.35 10.71 26.84
CA LYS A 254 3.39 9.69 26.75
C LYS A 254 4.74 10.35 26.46
N LYS A 255 5.79 9.89 27.14
CA LYS A 255 7.19 10.32 26.88
C LYS A 255 7.60 10.06 25.42
N PHE A 256 7.06 9.01 24.81
CA PHE A 256 7.30 8.66 23.42
C PHE A 256 5.96 8.57 22.69
N LEU A 257 5.84 9.30 21.58
CA LEU A 257 4.65 9.30 20.72
C LEU A 257 4.42 7.93 20.07
N LEU A 258 5.52 7.27 19.67
CA LEU A 258 5.56 5.96 19.05
C LEU A 258 6.89 5.30 19.37
N SER A 259 6.89 3.98 19.53
CA SER A 259 8.10 3.20 19.77
C SER A 259 7.99 1.89 19.00
N PHE A 260 9.02 1.59 18.20
CA PHE A 260 9.12 0.36 17.43
C PHE A 260 10.20 -0.53 18.03
N LYS A 261 9.95 -1.84 18.01
CA LYS A 261 10.95 -2.86 18.30
C LYS A 261 11.33 -3.52 16.98
N GLY A 262 12.54 -3.24 16.49
CA GLY A 262 13.13 -4.01 15.40
C GLY A 262 13.37 -5.46 15.85
N LYS A 263 13.33 -6.40 14.90
CA LYS A 263 13.83 -7.76 15.11
C LYS A 263 15.34 -7.78 14.95
#